data_AF-A0A443RXF3-F1
#
_entry.id   AF-A0A443RXF3-F1
#
_cell.length_a   1.000
_cell.length_b   1.000
_cell.length_c   1.000
_cell.angle_alpha   90.00
_cell.angle_beta   90.00
_cell.angle_gamma   90.00
#
_symmetry.space_group_name_H-M   'P 1'
#
loop_
_entity.id
_entity.type
_entity.pdbx_description
1 polymer ?
#
loop_
_entity_poly.entity_id
_entity_poly.type
_entity_poly.pdbx_seq_one_letter_code
_entity_poly.pdbx_strand_id
1 'polypeptide(L)'
;MDKRVTIIFFISILTVFPHLSDGHARMMEPPARNTMWRFGFNTTANYEDNQLFCGGIKVQWQDNKGKCGICGDAYDGPRIHETGGFMAKNITTRKYPPGTQIDVLIELIANHAGKFNFQICWRNSTNILETEECFEKVKLKNGSDTFNLSGKEPAGMFFVPIQLPANRTCDYCILRWDWKSGDFYF
;
A
#
# COMPACT_ATOMS: atom_id res chain seq x y z
N MET A 1 29.67 1.17 -65.59
CA MET A 1 28.35 1.14 -64.93
C MET A 1 28.58 1.04 -63.44
N ASP A 2 28.76 2.19 -62.79
CA ASP A 2 28.96 2.29 -61.34
C ASP A 2 27.65 2.05 -60.61
N LYS A 3 27.60 1.03 -59.76
CA LYS A 3 26.49 0.81 -58.83
C LYS A 3 26.86 1.42 -57.49
N ARG A 4 26.37 2.63 -57.22
CA ARG A 4 26.43 3.25 -55.89
C ARG A 4 25.50 2.48 -54.95
N VAL A 5 26.05 1.91 -53.88
CA VAL A 5 25.30 1.27 -52.80
C VAL A 5 24.92 2.35 -51.79
N THR A 6 23.64 2.69 -51.72
CA THR A 6 23.10 3.60 -50.70
C THR A 6 22.79 2.80 -49.44
N ILE A 7 23.57 3.00 -48.39
CA ILE A 7 23.32 2.41 -47.06
C ILE A 7 22.32 3.31 -46.32
N ILE A 8 21.11 2.80 -46.08
CA ILE A 8 20.08 3.48 -45.29
C ILE A 8 20.24 3.03 -43.84
N PHE A 9 20.67 3.94 -42.96
CA PHE A 9 20.67 3.71 -41.51
C PHE A 9 19.23 3.85 -40.98
N PHE A 10 18.60 2.72 -40.62
CA PHE A 10 17.38 2.74 -39.82
C PHE A 10 17.75 3.10 -38.38
N ILE A 11 17.43 4.33 -37.97
CA ILE A 11 17.46 4.73 -36.57
C ILE A 11 16.28 4.05 -35.88
N SER A 12 16.54 2.97 -35.15
CA SER A 12 15.58 2.38 -34.22
C SER A 12 15.39 3.36 -33.06
N ILE A 13 14.24 4.05 -33.03
CA ILE A 13 13.81 4.79 -31.85
C ILE A 13 13.43 3.74 -30.81
N LEU A 14 14.34 3.49 -29.88
CA LEU A 14 14.08 2.68 -28.69
C LEU A 14 13.10 3.48 -27.82
N THR A 15 11.81 3.26 -27.99
CA THR A 15 10.79 3.83 -27.10
C THR A 15 11.00 3.22 -25.72
N VAL A 16 11.66 3.94 -24.84
CA VAL A 16 11.68 3.63 -23.40
C VAL A 16 10.26 3.85 -22.92
N PHE A 17 9.47 2.78 -22.89
CA PHE A 17 8.25 2.78 -22.07
C PHE A 17 8.72 3.02 -20.64
N PRO A 18 8.29 4.09 -19.95
CA PRO A 18 8.51 4.17 -18.52
C PRO A 18 7.88 2.90 -17.94
N HIS A 19 8.71 2.06 -17.33
CA HIS A 19 8.22 0.88 -16.64
C HIS A 19 7.25 1.38 -15.58
N LEU A 20 5.97 1.19 -15.86
CA LEU A 20 4.86 1.36 -14.94
C LEU A 20 5.17 0.42 -13.78
N SER A 21 5.81 0.93 -12.72
CA SER A 21 6.27 0.08 -11.64
C SER A 21 5.14 -0.06 -10.63
N ASP A 22 4.75 -1.31 -10.39
CA ASP A 22 3.85 -1.65 -9.32
C ASP A 22 4.65 -1.78 -8.04
N GLY A 23 4.25 -1.02 -7.01
CA GLY A 23 4.73 -1.25 -5.67
C GLY A 23 4.31 -2.64 -5.20
N HIS A 24 5.25 -3.58 -5.07
CA HIS A 24 4.97 -4.91 -4.57
C HIS A 24 5.40 -5.02 -3.11
N ALA A 25 4.43 -4.94 -2.20
CA ALA A 25 4.67 -5.03 -0.78
C ALA A 25 3.38 -5.31 0.00
N ARG A 26 3.51 -5.79 1.23
CA ARG A 26 2.38 -6.11 2.11
C ARG A 26 2.69 -5.84 3.57
N MET A 27 1.65 -5.49 4.33
CA MET A 27 1.75 -5.32 5.78
C MET A 27 1.48 -6.66 6.47
N MET A 28 2.53 -7.21 7.08
CA MET A 28 2.57 -8.51 7.72
C MET A 28 2.17 -8.45 9.21
N GLU A 29 2.49 -7.38 9.91
CA GLU A 29 2.13 -7.18 11.32
C GLU A 29 1.69 -5.72 11.56
N PRO A 30 0.51 -5.46 12.17
CA PRO A 30 -0.60 -6.41 12.25
C PRO A 30 -0.99 -6.90 10.84
N PRO A 31 -1.35 -8.19 10.64
CA PRO A 31 -1.67 -8.70 9.31
C PRO A 31 -2.80 -7.88 8.65
N ALA A 32 -2.55 -7.35 7.45
CA ALA A 32 -3.56 -6.67 6.65
C ALA A 32 -4.62 -7.64 6.13
N ARG A 33 -5.81 -7.14 5.76
CA ARG A 33 -6.98 -7.95 5.34
C ARG A 33 -6.65 -8.95 4.22
N ASN A 34 -5.87 -8.52 3.23
CA ASN A 34 -5.33 -9.32 2.12
C ASN A 34 -4.31 -10.39 2.55
N THR A 35 -3.62 -10.20 3.67
CA THR A 35 -2.49 -11.02 4.12
C THR A 35 -2.85 -11.95 5.29
N MET A 36 -4.00 -11.74 5.94
CA MET A 36 -4.50 -12.53 7.07
C MET A 36 -4.42 -14.06 6.87
N TRP A 37 -4.72 -14.56 5.67
CA TRP A 37 -4.71 -16.00 5.38
C TRP A 37 -3.33 -16.65 5.60
N ARG A 38 -2.23 -15.90 5.40
CA ARG A 38 -0.86 -16.38 5.65
C ARG A 38 -0.61 -16.69 7.13
N PHE A 39 -1.42 -16.13 8.02
CA PHE A 39 -1.31 -16.26 9.46
C PHE A 39 -2.40 -17.18 10.06
N GLY A 40 -3.08 -17.98 9.23
CA GLY A 40 -4.04 -18.98 9.69
C GLY A 40 -5.40 -18.42 10.10
N PHE A 41 -5.69 -17.15 9.81
CA PHE A 41 -7.03 -16.60 9.98
C PHE A 41 -8.01 -17.23 8.99
N ASN A 42 -9.27 -17.38 9.38
CA ASN A 42 -10.34 -17.88 8.52
C ASN A 42 -10.78 -16.82 7.51
N THR A 43 -9.93 -16.59 6.50
CA THR A 43 -10.10 -15.62 5.42
C THR A 43 -9.79 -16.26 4.08
N THR A 44 -10.39 -15.77 3.00
CA THR A 44 -10.05 -16.22 1.65
C THR A 44 -8.58 -15.94 1.35
N ALA A 45 -7.88 -16.92 0.77
CA ALA A 45 -6.51 -16.73 0.35
C ALA A 45 -6.42 -15.72 -0.80
N ASN A 46 -5.52 -14.75 -0.66
CA ASN A 46 -5.11 -13.84 -1.74
C ASN A 46 -3.62 -14.05 -1.99
N TYR A 47 -3.27 -14.77 -3.05
CA TYR A 47 -1.87 -15.06 -3.38
C TYR A 47 -1.11 -13.82 -3.89
N GLU A 48 -1.84 -12.83 -4.41
CA GLU A 48 -1.36 -11.51 -4.83
C GLU A 48 -1.58 -10.46 -3.73
N ASP A 49 -1.48 -10.86 -2.47
CA ASP A 49 -1.66 -9.96 -1.33
C ASP A 49 -0.56 -8.90 -1.21
N ASN A 50 0.42 -8.87 -2.09
CA ASN A 50 1.38 -7.78 -2.25
C ASN A 50 1.01 -6.78 -3.36
N GLN A 51 -0.17 -6.91 -3.98
CA GLN A 51 -0.58 -6.16 -5.17
C GLN A 51 -1.72 -5.15 -4.94
N LEU A 52 -1.80 -4.55 -3.75
CA LEU A 52 -2.79 -3.50 -3.44
C LEU A 52 -2.29 -2.10 -3.80
N PHE A 53 -2.02 -1.90 -5.09
CA PHE A 53 -1.43 -0.69 -5.67
C PHE A 53 -2.46 0.16 -6.43
N CYS A 54 -3.69 0.24 -5.93
CA CYS A 54 -4.77 1.07 -6.48
C CYS A 54 -5.22 0.67 -7.90
N GLY A 55 -5.06 -0.61 -8.26
CA GLY A 55 -5.39 -1.13 -9.60
C GLY A 55 -4.31 -0.92 -10.66
N GLY A 56 -3.19 -0.30 -10.28
CA GLY A 56 -2.00 -0.11 -11.09
C GLY A 56 -1.84 1.36 -11.48
N ILE A 57 -0.61 1.78 -11.74
CA ILE A 57 -0.26 3.19 -12.00
C ILE A 57 -1.08 3.84 -13.14
N LYS A 58 -1.40 3.11 -14.21
CA LYS A 58 -2.28 3.62 -15.29
C LYS A 58 -3.69 3.86 -14.75
N VAL A 59 -4.28 2.85 -14.10
CA VAL A 59 -5.64 2.88 -13.56
C VAL A 59 -5.76 4.01 -12.52
N GLN A 60 -4.80 4.13 -11.61
CA GLN A 60 -4.80 5.17 -10.59
C GLN A 60 -4.68 6.57 -11.21
N TRP A 61 -3.65 6.83 -12.02
CA TRP A 61 -3.29 8.20 -12.39
C TRP A 61 -3.94 8.69 -13.69
N GLN A 62 -3.99 7.85 -14.71
CA GLN A 62 -4.60 8.23 -15.99
C GLN A 62 -6.12 8.10 -15.94
N ASP A 63 -6.61 6.94 -15.48
CA ASP A 63 -8.04 6.62 -15.56
C ASP A 63 -8.81 7.23 -14.36
N ASN A 64 -8.21 7.21 -13.16
CA ASN A 64 -8.85 7.66 -11.91
C ASN A 64 -8.30 8.97 -11.32
N LYS A 65 -7.47 9.72 -12.05
CA LYS A 65 -6.98 11.06 -11.64
C LYS A 65 -6.28 11.06 -10.27
N GLY A 66 -5.48 10.03 -10.02
CA GLY A 66 -4.72 9.83 -8.78
C GLY A 66 -5.51 9.20 -7.65
N LYS A 67 -6.81 8.95 -7.82
CA LYS A 67 -7.66 8.38 -6.77
C LYS A 67 -7.38 6.89 -6.59
N CYS A 68 -7.48 6.44 -5.35
CA CYS A 68 -7.31 5.05 -4.92
C CYS A 68 -8.51 4.60 -4.09
N GLY A 69 -8.74 3.30 -3.99
CA GLY A 69 -9.63 2.77 -2.97
C GLY A 69 -9.04 2.91 -1.57
N ILE A 70 -9.90 2.96 -0.56
CA ILE A 70 -9.52 3.29 0.82
C ILE A 70 -8.51 2.27 1.36
N CYS A 71 -8.66 1.01 0.92
CA CYS A 71 -7.83 -0.12 1.31
C CYS A 71 -6.94 -0.64 0.17
N GLY A 72 -6.61 0.20 -0.84
CA GLY A 72 -5.66 -0.15 -1.91
C GLY A 72 -6.25 -0.83 -3.15
N ASP A 73 -7.57 -1.07 -3.17
CA ASP A 73 -8.31 -1.49 -4.37
C ASP A 73 -8.32 -0.38 -5.45
N ALA A 74 -8.62 -0.75 -6.70
CA ALA A 74 -8.85 0.21 -7.78
C ALA A 74 -10.01 1.17 -7.46
N TYR A 75 -9.86 2.45 -7.78
CA TYR A 75 -10.88 3.43 -7.42
C TYR A 75 -12.22 3.19 -8.15
N ASP A 76 -12.18 2.81 -9.41
CA ASP A 76 -13.34 2.51 -10.26
C ASP A 76 -13.72 1.01 -10.27
N GLY A 77 -13.06 0.19 -9.45
CA GLY A 77 -13.30 -1.24 -9.37
C GLY A 77 -14.05 -1.68 -8.09
N PRO A 78 -14.33 -2.99 -7.97
CA PRO A 78 -14.85 -3.57 -6.74
C PRO A 78 -13.94 -3.32 -5.53
N ARG A 79 -14.50 -2.79 -4.44
CA ARG A 79 -13.78 -2.48 -3.19
C ARG A 79 -13.81 -3.66 -2.22
N ILE A 80 -13.19 -4.76 -2.62
CA ILE A 80 -13.34 -6.05 -1.94
C ILE A 80 -12.64 -6.08 -0.57
N HIS A 81 -11.66 -5.19 -0.36
CA HIS A 81 -10.91 -5.07 0.89
C HIS A 81 -11.51 -4.06 1.86
N GLU A 82 -12.48 -3.25 1.46
CA GLU A 82 -13.20 -2.31 2.34
C GLU A 82 -14.28 -3.03 3.17
N THR A 83 -14.74 -2.44 4.29
CA THR A 83 -15.82 -3.00 5.12
C THR A 83 -17.05 -3.36 4.27
N GLY A 84 -17.57 -4.57 4.46
CA GLY A 84 -18.65 -5.14 3.64
C GLY A 84 -18.16 -5.91 2.40
N GLY A 85 -16.93 -5.68 1.97
CA GLY A 85 -16.24 -6.49 0.97
C GLY A 85 -15.90 -7.89 1.49
N PHE A 86 -15.75 -8.86 0.58
CA PHE A 86 -15.59 -10.27 0.99
C PHE A 86 -14.26 -10.57 1.69
N MET A 87 -13.23 -9.70 1.52
CA MET A 87 -11.94 -9.81 2.22
C MET A 87 -11.98 -9.14 3.61
N ALA A 88 -12.95 -8.27 3.89
CA ALA A 88 -13.13 -7.63 5.19
C ALA A 88 -14.02 -8.48 6.14
N LYS A 89 -13.45 -9.59 6.66
CA LYS A 89 -14.19 -10.58 7.48
C LYS A 89 -14.55 -10.15 8.92
N ASN A 90 -14.44 -8.88 9.28
CA ASN A 90 -14.74 -8.37 10.63
C ASN A 90 -13.92 -9.07 11.75
N ILE A 91 -12.71 -9.50 11.44
CA ILE A 91 -11.81 -10.15 12.38
C ILE A 91 -10.80 -9.12 12.90
N THR A 92 -10.72 -8.97 14.22
CA THR A 92 -9.69 -8.18 14.88
C THR A 92 -8.38 -8.98 14.91
N THR A 93 -7.37 -8.53 14.17
CA THR A 93 -6.09 -9.24 14.06
C THR A 93 -5.20 -9.03 15.28
N ARG A 94 -5.26 -7.86 15.91
CA ARG A 94 -4.47 -7.50 17.11
C ARG A 94 -5.24 -6.55 18.03
N LYS A 95 -4.83 -6.51 19.30
CA LYS A 95 -5.32 -5.58 20.32
C LYS A 95 -4.14 -4.88 20.98
N TYR A 96 -4.25 -3.57 21.13
CA TYR A 96 -3.19 -2.75 21.71
C TYR A 96 -3.78 -1.81 22.77
N PRO A 97 -3.15 -1.68 23.95
CA PRO A 97 -3.50 -0.63 24.89
C PRO A 97 -3.25 0.77 24.28
N PRO A 98 -4.03 1.80 24.64
CA PRO A 98 -3.75 3.18 24.23
C PRO A 98 -2.37 3.64 24.65
N GLY A 99 -1.72 4.46 23.83
CA GLY A 99 -0.40 5.02 24.15
C GLY A 99 0.78 4.06 23.97
N THR A 100 0.57 2.81 23.53
CA THR A 100 1.67 1.89 23.29
C THR A 100 2.37 2.16 21.96
N GLN A 101 3.68 1.92 21.94
CA GLN A 101 4.41 1.73 20.69
C GLN A 101 4.05 0.35 20.11
N ILE A 102 3.81 0.28 18.81
CA ILE A 102 3.66 -0.99 18.09
C ILE A 102 4.63 -1.02 16.91
N ASP A 103 5.14 -2.21 16.58
CA ASP A 103 6.01 -2.40 15.44
C ASP A 103 5.16 -2.88 14.25
N VAL A 104 5.08 -2.04 13.20
CA VAL A 104 4.44 -2.42 11.95
C VAL A 104 5.46 -3.09 11.05
N LEU A 105 5.21 -4.35 10.67
CA LEU A 105 6.10 -5.11 9.80
C LEU A 105 5.62 -5.05 8.36
N ILE A 106 6.45 -4.49 7.48
CA ILE A 106 6.21 -4.44 6.04
C ILE A 106 7.16 -5.44 5.36
N GLU A 107 6.61 -6.37 4.58
CA GLU A 107 7.41 -7.15 3.63
C GLU A 107 7.41 -6.43 2.29
N LEU A 108 8.60 -5.97 1.88
CA LEU A 108 8.84 -5.31 0.61
C LEU A 108 9.38 -6.36 -0.38
N ILE A 109 8.65 -6.61 -1.46
CA ILE A 109 9.05 -7.56 -2.52
C ILE A 109 9.87 -6.83 -3.58
N ALA A 110 9.47 -5.60 -3.94
CA ALA A 110 10.19 -4.74 -4.86
C ALA A 110 10.35 -3.35 -4.26
N ASN A 111 11.58 -2.85 -4.17
CA ASN A 111 11.86 -1.54 -3.59
C ASN A 111 11.76 -0.43 -4.65
N HIS A 112 10.75 0.43 -4.49
CA HIS A 112 10.53 1.63 -5.32
C HIS A 112 10.75 2.94 -4.55
N ALA A 113 11.57 2.89 -3.49
CA ALA A 113 11.86 4.01 -2.59
C ALA A 113 10.59 4.70 -2.07
N GLY A 114 10.71 5.95 -1.65
CA GLY A 114 9.57 6.80 -1.32
C GLY A 114 9.28 6.84 0.18
N LYS A 115 8.01 6.83 0.55
CA LYS A 115 7.57 7.10 1.92
C LYS A 115 6.44 6.20 2.36
N PHE A 116 6.56 5.62 3.55
CA PHE A 116 5.46 4.98 4.25
C PHE A 116 4.84 5.97 5.24
N ASN A 117 3.52 5.95 5.33
CA ASN A 117 2.78 6.64 6.38
C ASN A 117 1.65 5.75 6.90
N PHE A 118 1.22 6.04 8.13
CA PHE A 118 0.27 5.22 8.85
C PHE A 118 -0.86 6.09 9.37
N GLN A 119 -2.08 5.55 9.27
CA GLN A 119 -3.29 6.24 9.71
C GLN A 119 -4.21 5.25 10.42
N ILE A 120 -5.02 5.74 11.34
CA ILE A 120 -6.02 4.94 12.02
C ILE A 120 -7.40 5.58 11.85
N CYS A 121 -8.36 4.77 11.43
CA CYS A 121 -9.79 5.08 11.55
C CYS A 121 -10.30 4.55 12.89
N TRP A 122 -10.65 5.46 13.80
CA TRP A 122 -11.05 5.20 15.19
C TRP A 122 -12.52 4.75 15.29
N ARG A 123 -12.82 3.58 14.71
CA ARG A 123 -14.18 3.06 14.54
C ARG A 123 -14.58 2.03 15.61
N ASN A 124 -15.81 2.11 16.09
CA ASN A 124 -16.36 1.21 17.13
C ASN A 124 -17.41 0.20 16.64
N SER A 125 -17.60 0.06 15.33
CA SER A 125 -18.53 -0.92 14.78
C SER A 125 -18.11 -1.39 13.41
N THR A 126 -18.24 -2.69 13.16
CA THR A 126 -18.01 -3.31 11.86
C THR A 126 -19.09 -2.98 10.82
N ASN A 127 -20.19 -2.34 11.23
CA ASN A 127 -21.27 -1.91 10.34
C ASN A 127 -21.07 -0.49 9.80
N ILE A 128 -20.04 0.22 10.29
CA ILE A 128 -19.69 1.56 9.81
C ILE A 128 -18.63 1.39 8.72
N LEU A 129 -18.89 1.92 7.54
CA LEU A 129 -17.91 1.99 6.46
C LEU A 129 -16.83 3.00 6.80
N GLU A 130 -15.57 2.62 6.61
CA GLU A 130 -14.48 3.57 6.59
C GLU A 130 -14.62 4.56 5.42
N THR A 131 -14.27 5.82 5.68
CA THR A 131 -14.16 6.89 4.68
C THR A 131 -12.79 7.54 4.82
N GLU A 132 -12.37 8.32 3.82
CA GLU A 132 -11.09 9.05 3.90
C GLU A 132 -11.03 9.98 5.13
N GLU A 133 -12.15 10.61 5.50
CA GLU A 133 -12.25 11.52 6.64
C GLU A 133 -12.09 10.82 7.99
N CYS A 134 -12.29 9.50 8.06
CA CYS A 134 -12.10 8.74 9.29
C CYS A 134 -10.62 8.60 9.67
N PHE A 135 -9.71 8.65 8.69
CA PHE A 135 -8.31 8.29 8.89
C PHE A 135 -7.49 9.45 9.43
N GLU A 136 -7.05 9.31 10.68
CA GLU A 136 -6.13 10.24 11.33
C GLU A 136 -4.69 9.71 11.25
N LYS A 137 -3.72 10.58 10.93
CA LYS A 137 -2.30 10.20 10.87
C LYS A 137 -1.77 9.80 12.25
N VAL A 138 -0.94 8.77 12.27
CA VAL A 138 -0.19 8.31 13.44
C VAL A 138 1.29 8.58 13.23
N LYS A 139 1.94 9.13 14.24
CA LYS A 139 3.37 9.40 14.21
C LYS A 139 4.17 8.11 14.33
N LEU A 140 5.34 8.10 13.69
CA LEU A 140 6.37 7.13 14.01
C LEU A 140 6.88 7.34 15.44
N LYS A 141 7.55 6.32 16.00
CA LYS A 141 8.17 6.40 17.33
C LYS A 141 9.10 7.60 17.49
N ASN A 142 9.83 7.97 16.43
CA ASN A 142 10.75 9.11 16.43
C ASN A 142 10.04 10.48 16.29
N GLY A 143 8.71 10.51 16.29
CA GLY A 143 7.89 11.73 16.16
C GLY A 143 7.68 12.22 14.72
N SER A 144 8.27 11.57 13.71
CA SER A 144 8.06 11.94 12.30
C SER A 144 6.71 11.41 11.76
N ASP A 145 6.22 12.02 10.69
CA ASP A 145 4.99 11.60 10.01
C ASP A 145 5.19 10.43 9.05
N THR A 146 6.42 10.22 8.57
CA THR A 146 6.69 9.31 7.46
C THR A 146 8.01 8.57 7.65
N PHE A 147 8.03 7.30 7.28
CA PHE A 147 9.26 6.52 7.16
C PHE A 147 9.78 6.71 5.74
N ASN A 148 11.01 7.21 5.59
CA ASN A 148 11.62 7.38 4.27
C ASN A 148 12.30 6.07 3.86
N LEU A 149 11.82 5.48 2.77
CA LEU A 149 12.41 4.30 2.16
C LEU A 149 13.43 4.73 1.11
N SER A 150 14.70 4.39 1.33
CA SER A 150 15.75 4.61 0.34
C SER A 150 15.68 3.54 -0.75
N GLY A 151 15.84 3.95 -2.01
CA GLY A 151 15.91 3.02 -3.15
C GLY A 151 17.17 2.14 -3.17
N LYS A 152 18.11 2.36 -2.24
CA LYS A 152 19.31 1.53 -2.08
C LYS A 152 19.09 0.35 -1.13
N GLU A 153 18.01 0.36 -0.36
CA GLU A 153 17.71 -0.74 0.56
C GLU A 153 17.31 -2.00 -0.23
N PRO A 154 17.69 -3.20 0.21
CA PRO A 154 17.23 -4.43 -0.41
C PRO A 154 15.73 -4.67 -0.14
N ALA A 155 15.12 -5.54 -0.95
CA ALA A 155 13.84 -6.15 -0.61
C ALA A 155 13.96 -6.96 0.69
N GLY A 156 12.86 -7.09 1.44
CA GLY A 156 12.84 -7.81 2.71
C GLY A 156 11.87 -7.22 3.73
N MET A 157 12.15 -7.50 5.01
CA MET A 157 11.32 -7.12 6.14
C MET A 157 11.76 -5.77 6.72
N PHE A 158 10.81 -4.84 6.80
CA PHE A 158 11.01 -3.50 7.36
C PHE A 158 10.16 -3.34 8.62
N PHE A 159 10.82 -3.05 9.74
CA PHE A 159 10.17 -2.77 11.01
C PHE A 159 9.97 -1.26 11.16
N VAL A 160 8.71 -0.83 11.21
CA VAL A 160 8.35 0.58 11.29
C VAL A 160 7.59 0.83 12.59
N PRO A 161 8.29 1.28 13.65
CA PRO A 161 7.66 1.50 14.94
C PRO A 161 6.78 2.75 14.90
N ILE A 162 5.50 2.62 15.22
CA ILE A 162 4.56 3.72 15.34
C ILE A 162 4.11 3.92 16.79
N GLN A 163 3.75 5.16 17.13
CA GLN A 163 3.32 5.53 18.47
C GLN A 163 1.80 5.76 18.46
N LEU A 164 1.04 4.85 19.11
CA LEU A 164 -0.39 5.05 19.26
C LEU A 164 -0.68 6.22 20.21
N PRO A 165 -1.70 7.05 19.94
CA PRO A 165 -2.11 8.11 20.85
C PRO A 165 -2.71 7.54 22.14
N ALA A 166 -2.42 8.18 23.27
CA ALA A 166 -2.93 7.75 24.59
C ALA A 166 -4.39 8.13 24.84
N ASN A 167 -4.92 9.10 24.11
CA ASN A 167 -6.26 9.67 24.28
C ASN A 167 -7.30 9.14 23.26
N ARG A 168 -6.96 8.09 22.51
CA ARG A 168 -7.88 7.47 21.56
C ARG A 168 -8.01 5.97 21.84
N THR A 169 -9.21 5.47 21.62
CA THR A 169 -9.59 4.07 21.76
C THR A 169 -10.57 3.70 20.65
N CYS A 170 -10.54 2.45 20.21
CA CYS A 170 -11.60 1.89 19.38
C CYS A 170 -11.72 0.37 19.54
N ASP A 171 -12.90 -0.16 19.26
CA ASP A 171 -13.17 -1.60 19.31
C ASP A 171 -12.81 -2.31 17.98
N TYR A 172 -13.01 -1.62 16.85
CA TYR A 172 -12.84 -2.15 15.49
C TYR A 172 -12.05 -1.18 14.61
N CYS A 173 -10.94 -0.70 15.16
CA CYS A 173 -9.98 0.19 14.50
C CYS A 173 -9.53 -0.38 13.16
N ILE A 174 -9.24 0.51 12.21
CA ILE A 174 -8.59 0.14 10.96
C ILE A 174 -7.25 0.87 10.89
N LEU A 175 -6.16 0.11 10.93
CA LEU A 175 -4.83 0.63 10.62
C LEU A 175 -4.64 0.60 9.11
N ARG A 176 -4.40 1.77 8.52
CA ARG A 176 -4.04 1.93 7.11
C ARG A 176 -2.56 2.23 7.02
N TRP A 177 -1.87 1.45 6.21
CA TRP A 177 -0.55 1.77 5.71
C TRP A 177 -0.70 2.31 4.28
N ASP A 178 -0.07 3.44 4.02
CA ASP A 178 0.02 4.05 2.69
C ASP A 178 1.48 4.16 2.27
N TRP A 179 1.79 3.68 1.07
CA TRP A 179 3.09 3.79 0.47
C TRP A 179 3.03 4.63 -0.80
N LYS A 180 3.63 5.81 -0.72
CA LYS A 180 3.92 6.62 -1.89
C LYS A 180 5.32 6.29 -2.39
N SER A 181 5.42 5.56 -3.50
CA SER A 181 6.69 5.23 -4.15
C SER A 181 7.41 6.50 -4.64
N GLY A 182 8.74 6.41 -4.73
CA GLY A 182 9.61 7.53 -5.11
C GLY A 182 9.91 7.62 -6.61
N ASP A 183 9.63 6.56 -7.37
CA ASP A 183 10.06 6.41 -8.76
C ASP A 183 9.21 7.19 -9.78
N PHE A 184 8.18 7.94 -9.34
CA PHE A 184 7.30 8.70 -10.24
C PHE A 184 7.07 10.14 -9.77
N TYR A 185 7.45 11.08 -10.63
CA TYR A 185 6.88 12.43 -10.65
C TYR A 185 5.65 12.38 -11.56
N PHE A 186 4.45 12.52 -10.97
CA PHE A 186 3.20 12.71 -11.72
C PHE A 186 2.93 14.19 -11.95
#